data_AF-A0A2T4Y9C4-F1
#
_entry.id   AF-A0A2T4Y9C4-F1
#
_cell.length_a   1.000
_cell.length_b   1.000
_cell.length_c   1.000
_cell.angle_alpha   90.00
_cell.angle_beta   90.00
_cell.angle_gamma   90.00
#
_symmetry.space_group_name_H-M   'P 1'
#
loop_
_entity.id
_entity.type
_entity.pdbx_description
1 polymer ?
#
loop_
_entity_poly.entity_id
_entity_poly.type
_entity_poly.pdbx_seq_one_letter_code
_entity_poly.pdbx_strand_id
1 'polypeptide(L)'
;MSPAGPSKPNENTSMREYPYVVVRFRCHVCERGGDARLAVLERKYGPGALIGGLLRIFVSGCPWDPLSPARKPQKYGMRCGAYLPDLNSGRPPDLPPSTTA
;
A
#
# COMPACT_ATOMS: atom_id res chain seq x y z
N MET A 1 10.32 -21.50 22.34
CA MET A 1 10.15 -20.12 21.84
C MET A 1 9.21 -20.20 20.66
N SER A 2 7.92 -19.90 20.85
CA SER A 2 6.95 -19.85 19.75
C SER A 2 7.36 -18.71 18.81
N PRO A 3 7.34 -18.90 17.48
CA PRO A 3 7.57 -17.77 16.58
C PRO A 3 6.49 -16.73 16.86
N ALA A 4 6.91 -15.47 17.04
CA ALA A 4 5.99 -14.35 17.06
C ALA A 4 5.09 -14.47 15.82
N GLY A 5 3.77 -14.51 16.02
CA GLY A 5 2.83 -14.48 14.90
C GLY A 5 3.18 -13.29 13.99
N PRO A 6 2.90 -13.36 12.68
CA PRO A 6 3.33 -12.35 11.73
C PRO A 6 2.89 -10.97 12.23
N SER A 7 3.87 -10.10 12.49
CA SER A 7 3.66 -8.72 12.90
C SER A 7 2.75 -8.05 11.87
N LYS A 8 1.83 -7.18 12.33
CA LYS A 8 0.96 -6.43 11.41
C LYS A 8 1.83 -5.73 10.35
N PRO A 9 1.52 -5.90 9.05
CA PRO A 9 2.30 -5.26 8.00
C PRO A 9 2.22 -3.75 8.16
N ASN A 10 3.31 -3.06 7.84
CA ASN A 10 3.42 -1.60 7.87
C ASN A 10 4.08 -1.10 6.57
N GLU A 11 4.31 0.21 6.48
CA GLU A 11 4.89 0.83 5.28
C GLU A 11 6.32 0.36 4.97
N ASN A 12 7.05 -0.13 5.98
CA ASN A 12 8.39 -0.69 5.82
C ASN A 12 8.38 -2.19 5.52
N THR A 13 7.21 -2.82 5.40
CA THR A 13 7.11 -4.20 4.97
C THR A 13 7.52 -4.32 3.50
N SER A 14 8.39 -5.27 3.21
CA SER A 14 8.78 -5.60 1.84
C SER A 14 7.65 -6.33 1.10
N MET A 15 7.63 -6.27 -0.23
CA MET A 15 6.62 -7.01 -1.00
C MET A 15 6.65 -8.52 -0.73
N ARG A 16 7.82 -9.12 -0.50
CA ARG A 16 7.95 -10.55 -0.15
C ARG A 16 7.27 -10.94 1.16
N GLU A 17 7.32 -10.06 2.14
CA GLU A 17 6.76 -10.29 3.48
C GLU A 17 5.31 -9.81 3.59
N TYR A 18 4.80 -9.20 2.52
CA TYR A 18 3.45 -8.68 2.49
C TYR A 18 2.44 -9.83 2.39
N PRO A 19 1.52 -9.96 3.35
CA PRO A 19 0.74 -11.19 3.47
C PRO A 19 -0.48 -11.22 2.52
N TYR A 20 -0.73 -10.16 1.74
CA TYR A 20 -1.87 -10.07 0.82
C TYR A 20 -1.44 -10.20 -0.64
N VAL A 21 -2.26 -10.87 -1.45
CA VAL A 21 -2.00 -11.05 -2.90
C VAL A 21 -2.36 -9.79 -3.68
N VAL A 22 -3.29 -8.98 -3.17
CA VAL A 22 -3.72 -7.72 -3.77
C VAL A 22 -3.36 -6.58 -2.85
N VAL A 23 -2.66 -5.58 -3.40
CA VAL A 23 -2.35 -4.31 -2.75
C VAL A 23 -3.39 -3.29 -3.18
N ARG A 24 -4.18 -2.79 -2.23
CA ARG A 24 -5.23 -1.80 -2.48
C ARG A 24 -4.74 -0.41 -2.09
N PHE A 25 -4.87 0.53 -3.02
CA PHE A 25 -4.57 1.94 -2.80
C PHE A 25 -5.87 2.72 -2.75
N ARG A 26 -6.08 3.50 -1.68
CA ARG A 26 -7.25 4.38 -1.52
C ARG A 26 -6.80 5.76 -1.08
N CYS A 27 -7.65 6.77 -1.24
CA CYS A 27 -7.43 8.12 -0.74
C CYS A 27 -8.71 8.63 -0.08
N HIS A 28 -8.60 9.24 1.10
CA HIS A 28 -9.75 9.86 1.77
C HIS A 28 -10.15 11.23 1.19
N VAL A 29 -9.31 11.82 0.33
CA VAL A 29 -9.46 13.22 -0.11
C VAL A 29 -9.80 13.35 -1.59
N CYS A 30 -9.41 12.38 -2.42
CA CYS A 30 -9.79 12.35 -3.83
C CYS A 30 -10.27 10.96 -4.22
N GLU A 31 -10.94 10.87 -5.37
CA GLU A 31 -11.54 9.63 -5.87
C GLU A 31 -10.52 8.62 -6.42
N ARG A 32 -9.21 8.93 -6.32
CA ARG A 32 -8.17 8.01 -6.76
C ARG A 32 -8.19 6.75 -5.90
N GLY A 33 -8.29 5.62 -6.57
CA GLY A 33 -8.08 4.30 -6.01
C GLY A 33 -7.57 3.36 -7.08
N GLY A 34 -6.99 2.25 -6.65
CA GLY A 34 -6.55 1.20 -7.56
C GLY A 34 -6.18 -0.05 -6.79
N ASP A 35 -6.39 -1.19 -7.43
CA ASP A 35 -6.04 -2.49 -6.90
C ASP A 35 -5.01 -3.11 -7.84
N ALA A 36 -3.90 -3.60 -7.29
CA ALA A 36 -2.84 -4.22 -8.07
C ALA A 36 -2.42 -5.54 -7.42
N ARG A 37 -2.19 -6.57 -8.24
CA ARG A 37 -1.64 -7.84 -7.75
C ARG A 37 -0.19 -7.64 -7.32
N LEU A 38 0.18 -8.19 -6.17
CA LEU A 38 1.52 -8.14 -5.61
C LEU A 38 2.55 -8.65 -6.63
N ALA A 39 2.30 -9.78 -7.28
CA ALA A 39 3.19 -10.34 -8.31
C ALA A 39 3.45 -9.40 -9.51
N VAL A 40 2.49 -8.53 -9.86
CA VAL A 40 2.67 -7.52 -10.91
C VAL A 40 3.55 -6.38 -10.42
N LEU A 41 3.35 -5.95 -9.18
CA LEU A 41 4.17 -4.91 -8.53
C LEU A 41 5.60 -5.40 -8.31
N GLU A 42 5.78 -6.64 -7.86
CA GLU A 42 7.10 -7.26 -7.69
C GLU A 42 7.87 -7.37 -9.01
N ARG A 43 7.18 -7.74 -10.10
CA ARG A 43 7.81 -7.76 -11.43
C ARG A 43 8.27 -6.37 -11.86
N LYS A 44 7.53 -5.33 -11.50
CA LYS A 44 7.79 -3.95 -11.93
C LYS A 44 8.83 -3.23 -11.06
N TYR A 45 8.79 -3.44 -9.75
CA TYR A 45 9.59 -2.69 -8.77
C TYR A 45 10.61 -3.55 -8.02
N GLY A 46 10.60 -4.86 -8.25
CA GLY A 46 11.44 -5.83 -7.56
C GLY A 46 10.81 -6.32 -6.26
N PRO A 47 11.09 -7.56 -5.83
CA PRO A 47 10.43 -8.15 -4.67
C PRO A 47 10.91 -7.57 -3.32
N GLY A 48 12.06 -6.88 -3.30
CA GLY A 48 12.58 -6.19 -2.12
C GLY A 48 12.03 -4.77 -1.93
N ALA A 49 11.22 -4.25 -2.86
CA ALA A 49 10.67 -2.91 -2.70
C ALA A 49 9.61 -2.86 -1.59
N LEU A 50 9.57 -1.71 -0.90
CA LEU A 50 8.73 -1.49 0.27
C LEU A 50 7.33 -1.03 -0.14
N ILE A 51 6.31 -1.46 0.62
CA ILE A 51 4.92 -1.06 0.40
C ILE A 51 4.74 0.46 0.49
N GLY A 52 5.43 1.12 1.43
CA GLY A 52 5.43 2.59 1.54
C GLY A 52 5.99 3.29 0.31
N GLY A 53 6.96 2.67 -0.38
CA GLY A 53 7.48 3.16 -1.65
C GLY A 53 6.40 3.14 -2.75
N LEU A 54 5.59 2.08 -2.80
CA LEU A 54 4.46 2.00 -3.73
C LEU A 54 3.40 3.05 -3.40
N LEU A 55 3.12 3.28 -2.11
CA LEU A 55 2.22 4.35 -1.69
C LEU A 55 2.71 5.72 -2.17
N ARG A 56 4.02 5.99 -2.05
CA ARG A 56 4.60 7.25 -2.52
C ARG A 56 4.42 7.45 -4.03
N ILE A 57 4.59 6.38 -4.83
CA ILE A 57 4.36 6.39 -6.28
C ILE A 57 2.87 6.63 -6.58
N PHE A 58 1.96 6.03 -5.82
CA PHE A 58 0.53 6.31 -5.97
C PHE A 58 0.19 7.77 -5.62
N VAL A 59 0.79 8.31 -4.56
CA VAL A 59 0.62 9.69 -4.10
C VAL A 59 1.14 10.71 -5.10
N SER A 60 2.19 10.40 -5.87
CA SER A 60 2.81 11.38 -6.80
C SER A 60 1.88 11.88 -7.90
N GLY A 61 0.84 11.12 -8.25
CA GLY A 61 -0.19 11.58 -9.18
C GLY A 61 -1.36 12.31 -8.51
N CYS A 62 -1.40 12.42 -7.18
CA CYS A 62 -2.49 13.06 -6.47
C CYS A 62 -2.41 14.59 -6.64
N PRO A 63 -3.52 15.28 -7.00
CA PRO A 63 -3.57 16.74 -6.99
C PRO A 63 -3.21 17.34 -5.62
N TRP A 64 -3.44 16.56 -4.56
CA TRP A 64 -3.20 16.95 -3.19
C TRP A 64 -1.86 16.47 -2.63
N ASP A 65 -0.93 15.98 -3.46
CA ASP A 65 0.41 15.55 -3.03
C ASP A 65 1.15 16.70 -2.31
N PRO A 66 1.52 16.55 -1.03
CA PRO A 66 2.27 17.58 -0.30
C PRO A 66 3.69 17.79 -0.82
N LEU A 67 4.24 16.80 -1.54
CA LEU A 67 5.59 16.83 -2.11
C LEU A 67 5.59 17.25 -3.59
N SER A 68 4.44 17.57 -4.16
CA SER A 68 4.37 18.05 -5.54
C SER A 68 4.96 19.46 -5.66
N PRO A 69 5.96 19.69 -6.53
CA PRO A 69 6.57 21.01 -6.70
C PRO A 69 5.60 22.04 -7.31
N ALA A 70 4.55 21.58 -7.99
CA ALA A 70 3.50 22.45 -8.52
C ALA A 70 2.61 23.06 -7.43
N ARG A 71 2.71 22.57 -6.19
CA ARG A 71 1.83 22.98 -5.10
C ARG A 71 2.57 23.81 -4.06
N LYS A 72 2.08 25.03 -3.83
CA LYS A 72 2.56 25.86 -2.72
C LYS A 72 2.18 25.21 -1.38
N PRO A 73 3.10 25.08 -0.41
CA PRO A 73 2.78 24.59 0.93
C PRO A 73 1.70 25.47 1.57
N GLN A 74 0.60 24.86 2.00
CA GLN A 74 -0.48 25.55 2.69
C GLN A 74 -0.59 25.05 4.13
N LYS A 75 -0.66 25.99 5.08
CA LYS A 75 -0.79 25.68 6.52
C LYS A 75 -2.10 24.95 6.85
N TYR A 76 -3.20 25.32 6.18
CA TYR A 76 -4.55 24.78 6.39
C TYR A 76 -5.14 24.12 5.12
N GLY A 77 -4.30 23.81 4.13
CA GLY A 77 -4.76 23.20 2.88
C GLY A 77 -4.98 21.68 3.03
N MET A 78 -5.91 21.12 2.25
CA MET A 78 -6.12 19.67 2.16
C MET A 78 -4.81 18.97 1.77
N ARG A 79 -4.48 17.86 2.43
CA ARG A 79 -3.31 17.03 2.09
C ARG A 79 -3.78 15.69 1.54
N CYS A 80 -2.98 15.06 0.69
CA CYS A 80 -3.28 13.72 0.21
C CYS A 80 -3.55 12.79 1.42
N GLY A 81 -4.70 12.13 1.42
CA GLY A 81 -5.07 11.14 2.43
C GLY A 81 -4.93 9.72 1.91
N ALA A 82 -3.88 9.45 1.11
CA ALA A 82 -3.66 8.13 0.55
C ALA A 82 -3.27 7.14 1.64
N TYR A 83 -3.83 5.95 1.58
CA TYR A 83 -3.56 4.88 2.52
C TYR A 83 -3.73 3.52 1.86
N LEU A 84 -3.15 2.50 2.49
CA LEU A 84 -3.41 1.10 2.16
C LEU A 84 -4.39 0.54 3.18
N PRO A 85 -5.64 0.21 2.79
CA PRO A 85 -6.62 -0.38 3.69
C PRO A 85 -6.08 -1.66 4.34
N ASP A 86 -5.30 -2.43 3.59
CA ASP A 86 -4.77 -3.73 3.99
C ASP A 86 -3.76 -3.63 5.17
N LEU A 87 -3.08 -2.49 5.35
CA LEU A 87 -2.21 -2.24 6.51
C LEU A 87 -3.00 -1.99 7.80
N ASN A 88 -4.20 -1.40 7.66
CA ASN A 88 -5.08 -1.08 8.78
C ASN A 88 -6.14 -2.16 9.03
N SER A 89 -6.30 -3.10 8.10
CA SER A 89 -7.32 -4.13 8.19
C SER A 89 -6.85 -5.30 9.06
N GLY A 90 -7.72 -5.78 9.95
CA GLY A 90 -7.59 -7.10 10.58
C GLY A 90 -8.09 -8.23 9.66
N ARG A 91 -8.19 -7.98 8.35
CA ARG A 91 -8.67 -8.97 7.40
C ARG A 91 -7.64 -10.11 7.35
N PRO A 92 -8.08 -11.38 7.40
CA PRO A 92 -7.14 -12.47 7.19
C PRO A 92 -6.45 -12.28 5.82
N PRO A 93 -5.14 -12.56 5.73
CA PRO A 93 -4.45 -12.55 4.45
C PRO A 93 -5.16 -13.45 3.44
N ASP A 94 -5.08 -13.09 2.17
CA ASP A 94 -5.72 -13.86 1.11
C ASP A 94 -5.11 -15.27 1.13
N LEU A 95 -5.89 -16.25 1.61
CA LEU A 95 -5.50 -17.65 1.59
C LEU A 95 -5.40 -18.10 0.12
N PRO A 96 -4.44 -18.94 -0.27
CA PRO A 96 -4.51 -19.61 -1.55
C PRO A 96 -5.87 -20.34 -1.62
N PRO A 97 -6.54 -20.38 -2.79
CA PRO A 97 -7.77 -21.15 -2.92
C PRO A 97 -7.46 -22.55 -2.41
N SER A 98 -8.25 -23.03 -1.44
CA SER A 98 -8.07 -24.37 -0.92
C SER A 98 -8.08 -25.32 -2.11
N THR A 99 -6.94 -25.97 -2.38
CA THR A 99 -6.88 -27.05 -3.35
C THR A 99 -7.72 -28.17 -2.75
N THR A 100 -9.02 -28.17 -3.04
CA THR A 100 -9.85 -29.36 -2.88
C THR A 100 -9.26 -30.39 -3.82
N ALA A 101 -8.51 -31.32 -3.21
CA ALA A 101 -7.97 -32.52 -3.82
C ALA A 101 -9.11 -33.44 -4.29
#